data_AF-A0A7W1LZX1-F1
#
_entry.id   AF-A0A7W1LZX1-F1
#
_cell.length_a   1.000
_cell.length_b   1.000
_cell.length_c   1.000
_cell.angle_alpha   90.00
_cell.angle_beta   90.00
_cell.angle_gamma   90.00
#
_symmetry.space_group_name_H-M   'P 1'
#
loop_
_entity.id
_entity.type
_entity.pdbx_description
1 polymer ?
#
loop_
_entity_poly.entity_id
_entity_poly.type
_entity_poly.pdbx_seq_one_letter_code
_entity_poly.pdbx_strand_id
1 'polypeptide(L)'
;MAFDEFSVQLSGQEPTWLTQVREEAWERFERQGFPTTDQEDWKYTNVAPVARGKFRPISGENKSIDELINLDAYADQESLQSRLVFINGICSRELSSLQALPAGVVVTDLATALQGEHAHTLREKLALKVDGNEDGFQSLNTAFLRDGAFLLIPQGVKVETPILLLFLTTKSETLSSPRVIVIAERESAATLIETYAA
;
A
#
# COMPACT_ATOMS: atom_id res chain seq x y z
N MET A 1 -8.06 6.92 -19.74
CA MET A 1 -6.71 6.73 -20.32
C MET A 1 -5.73 6.19 -19.30
N ALA A 2 -5.35 6.91 -18.23
CA ALA A 2 -4.38 6.38 -17.25
C ALA A 2 -4.94 5.24 -16.37
N PHE A 3 -6.22 5.31 -15.97
CA PHE A 3 -6.86 4.25 -15.18
C PHE A 3 -7.08 2.97 -16.00
N ASP A 4 -7.61 3.07 -17.22
CA ASP A 4 -7.88 1.90 -18.07
C ASP A 4 -6.61 1.12 -18.39
N GLU A 5 -5.52 1.83 -18.73
CA GLU A 5 -4.20 1.22 -18.98
C GLU A 5 -3.67 0.50 -17.74
N PHE A 6 -3.78 1.14 -16.58
CA PHE A 6 -3.38 0.56 -15.30
C PHE A 6 -4.21 -0.69 -14.94
N SER A 7 -5.53 -0.62 -15.09
CA SER A 7 -6.45 -1.74 -14.80
C SER A 7 -6.19 -2.93 -15.73
N VAL A 8 -6.01 -2.68 -17.02
CA VAL A 8 -5.65 -3.72 -18.01
C VAL A 8 -4.31 -4.38 -17.68
N GLN A 9 -3.32 -3.62 -17.21
CA GLN A 9 -2.01 -4.17 -16.84
C GLN A 9 -2.10 -5.18 -15.68
N LEU A 10 -3.00 -4.95 -14.72
CA LEU A 10 -3.21 -5.83 -13.56
C LEU A 10 -4.21 -6.96 -13.85
N SER A 11 -5.07 -6.79 -14.85
CA SER A 11 -6.04 -7.80 -15.28
C SER A 11 -5.33 -9.14 -15.60
N GLY A 12 -5.76 -10.21 -14.93
CA GLY A 12 -5.18 -11.55 -15.05
C GLY A 12 -4.03 -11.86 -14.07
N GLN A 13 -3.52 -10.87 -13.33
CA GLN A 13 -2.58 -11.07 -12.22
C GLN A 13 -3.26 -11.01 -10.85
N GLU A 14 -4.48 -10.45 -10.80
CA GLU A 14 -5.29 -10.29 -9.59
C GLU A 14 -6.65 -11.01 -9.70
N PRO A 15 -7.31 -11.32 -8.57
CA PRO A 15 -8.68 -11.84 -8.58
C PRO A 15 -9.69 -10.85 -9.17
N THR A 16 -10.67 -11.34 -9.93
CA THR A 16 -11.69 -10.50 -10.60
C THR A 16 -12.46 -9.56 -9.65
N TRP A 17 -12.68 -9.98 -8.40
CA TRP A 17 -13.37 -9.13 -7.43
C TRP A 17 -12.56 -7.87 -7.08
N LEU A 18 -11.23 -7.92 -7.14
CA LEU A 18 -10.37 -6.77 -6.84
C LEU A 18 -10.43 -5.75 -7.98
N THR A 19 -10.48 -6.24 -9.22
CA THR A 19 -10.74 -5.40 -10.40
C THR A 19 -12.08 -4.68 -10.29
N GLN A 20 -13.14 -5.36 -9.81
CA GLN A 20 -14.44 -4.71 -9.57
C GLN A 20 -14.38 -3.64 -8.48
N VAL A 21 -13.73 -3.92 -7.34
CA VAL A 21 -13.52 -2.92 -6.27
C VAL A 21 -12.81 -1.68 -6.82
N ARG A 22 -11.83 -1.89 -7.68
CA ARG A 22 -11.05 -0.85 -8.33
C ARG A 22 -11.90 0.03 -9.25
N GLU A 23 -12.70 -0.58 -10.11
CA GLU A 23 -13.61 0.10 -11.03
C GLU A 23 -14.66 0.91 -10.27
N GLU A 24 -15.30 0.32 -9.25
CA GLU A 24 -16.25 1.03 -8.39
C GLU A 24 -15.61 2.24 -7.69
N ALA A 25 -14.36 2.11 -7.23
CA ALA A 25 -13.62 3.22 -6.62
C ALA A 25 -13.28 4.32 -7.63
N TRP A 26 -12.93 3.96 -8.87
CA TRP A 26 -12.68 4.92 -9.94
C TRP A 26 -13.95 5.71 -10.31
N GLU A 27 -15.08 5.03 -10.48
CA GLU A 27 -16.38 5.69 -10.75
C GLU A 27 -16.81 6.63 -9.61
N ARG A 28 -16.48 6.30 -8.35
CA ARG A 28 -16.68 7.21 -7.22
C ARG A 28 -15.79 8.43 -7.33
N PHE A 29 -14.49 8.23 -7.58
CA PHE A 29 -13.55 9.33 -7.76
C PHE A 29 -13.91 10.25 -8.92
N GLU A 30 -14.36 9.72 -10.06
CA GLU A 30 -14.78 10.55 -11.20
C GLU A 30 -16.00 11.43 -10.87
N ARG A 31 -16.90 10.95 -10.01
CA ARG A 31 -18.06 11.73 -9.56
C ARG A 31 -17.72 12.77 -8.50
N GLN A 32 -16.82 12.44 -7.58
CA GLN A 32 -16.50 13.28 -6.42
C GLN A 32 -15.35 14.25 -6.70
N GLY A 33 -14.36 13.83 -7.48
CA GLY A 33 -13.09 14.50 -7.66
C GLY A 33 -12.24 14.52 -6.38
N PHE A 34 -11.19 15.34 -6.40
CA PHE A 34 -10.46 15.67 -5.18
C PHE A 34 -11.31 16.52 -4.24
N PRO A 35 -11.11 16.40 -2.92
CA PRO A 35 -11.81 17.25 -1.96
C PRO A 35 -11.46 18.73 -2.16
N THR A 36 -12.38 19.61 -1.76
CA THR A 36 -12.19 21.07 -1.82
C THR A 36 -12.31 21.66 -0.42
N THR A 37 -11.85 22.89 -0.24
CA THR A 37 -11.97 23.63 1.03
C THR A 37 -13.42 23.97 1.41
N ASP A 38 -14.40 23.65 0.57
CA ASP A 38 -15.83 23.78 0.89
C ASP A 38 -16.34 22.61 1.75
N GLN A 39 -15.58 21.51 1.81
CA GLN A 39 -15.87 20.34 2.65
C GLN A 39 -15.25 20.56 4.02
N GLU A 40 -15.99 20.31 5.11
CA GLU A 40 -15.56 20.65 6.47
C GLU A 40 -14.24 19.96 6.86
N ASP A 41 -14.05 18.70 6.48
CA ASP A 41 -12.82 17.93 6.73
C ASP A 41 -11.58 18.51 6.00
N TRP A 42 -11.79 19.33 4.96
CA TRP A 42 -10.75 19.88 4.08
C TRP A 42 -10.65 21.41 4.12
N LYS A 43 -11.43 22.06 4.97
CA LYS A 43 -11.53 23.53 5.08
C LYS A 43 -10.20 24.24 5.24
N TYR A 44 -9.25 23.60 5.91
CA TYR A 44 -7.92 24.16 6.19
C TYR A 44 -6.80 23.55 5.34
N THR A 45 -7.12 22.64 4.42
CA THR A 45 -6.13 21.88 3.62
C THR A 45 -6.44 22.01 2.13
N ASN A 46 -5.79 22.97 1.46
CA ASN A 46 -5.96 23.17 0.02
C ASN A 46 -5.16 22.15 -0.80
N VAL A 47 -5.86 21.19 -1.41
CA VAL A 47 -5.25 20.13 -2.23
C VAL A 47 -5.21 20.41 -3.74
N ALA A 48 -5.64 21.59 -4.18
CA ALA A 48 -5.58 21.98 -5.58
C ALA A 48 -4.18 21.86 -6.22
N PRO A 49 -3.05 22.09 -5.52
CA PRO A 49 -1.72 21.83 -6.07
C PRO A 49 -1.49 20.37 -6.44
N VAL A 50 -1.96 19.43 -5.61
CA VAL A 50 -1.87 17.98 -5.88
C VAL A 50 -2.76 17.61 -7.06
N ALA A 51 -3.99 18.10 -7.09
CA ALA A 51 -4.95 17.83 -8.16
C ALA A 51 -4.48 18.31 -9.56
N ARG A 52 -3.62 19.34 -9.62
CA ARG A 52 -3.01 19.82 -10.87
C ARG A 52 -1.78 19.02 -11.32
N GLY A 53 -1.21 18.21 -10.42
CA GLY A 53 -0.04 17.39 -10.72
C GLY A 53 -0.36 16.32 -11.77
N LYS A 54 0.64 15.97 -12.58
CA LYS A 54 0.53 14.93 -13.60
C LYS A 54 1.14 13.64 -13.10
N PHE A 55 0.45 12.95 -12.22
CA PHE A 55 0.94 11.67 -11.70
C PHE A 55 0.56 10.52 -12.62
N ARG A 56 1.45 9.53 -12.76
CA ARG A 56 1.18 8.29 -13.49
C ARG A 56 1.51 7.09 -12.62
N PRO A 57 0.66 6.04 -12.60
CA PRO A 57 1.07 4.79 -12.01
C PRO A 57 2.28 4.25 -12.78
N ILE A 58 3.19 3.57 -12.08
CA ILE A 58 4.33 2.96 -12.76
C ILE A 58 3.83 1.85 -13.70
N SER A 59 4.45 1.67 -14.85
CA SER A 59 4.17 0.57 -15.79
C SER A 59 5.34 -0.41 -15.80
N GLY A 60 5.08 -1.71 -15.64
CA GLY A 60 6.12 -2.75 -15.61
C GLY A 60 6.82 -2.95 -14.26
N GLU A 61 7.94 -3.69 -14.27
CA GLU A 61 8.78 -3.97 -13.10
C GLU A 61 9.62 -2.74 -12.72
N ASN A 62 9.92 -2.59 -11.42
CA ASN A 62 10.98 -1.67 -11.03
C ASN A 62 12.31 -2.23 -11.53
N LYS A 63 12.97 -1.48 -12.43
CA LYS A 63 14.39 -1.68 -12.67
C LYS A 63 15.12 -1.56 -11.32
N SER A 64 16.15 -2.40 -11.12
CA SER A 64 16.94 -2.42 -9.89
C SER A 64 17.23 -1.00 -9.45
N ILE A 65 16.97 -0.72 -8.18
CA ILE A 65 17.44 0.50 -7.54
C ILE A 65 18.95 0.62 -7.80
N ASP A 66 19.43 1.83 -8.11
CA ASP A 66 20.86 2.09 -8.13
C ASP A 66 21.47 1.62 -6.81
N GLU A 67 22.64 0.98 -6.85
CA GLU A 67 23.40 0.49 -5.68
C GLU A 67 23.64 1.57 -4.59
N LEU A 68 23.25 2.82 -4.87
CA LEU A 68 23.42 4.03 -4.06
C LEU A 68 22.32 4.29 -3.02
N ILE A 69 21.21 3.53 -3.00
CA ILE A 69 20.21 3.73 -1.93
C ILE A 69 20.73 3.12 -0.64
N ASN A 70 21.19 3.99 0.24
CA ASN A 70 21.57 3.62 1.60
C ASN A 70 20.32 3.35 2.45
N LEU A 71 19.88 2.10 2.47
CA LEU A 71 18.73 1.67 3.27
C LEU A 71 18.94 1.89 4.77
N ASP A 72 20.19 1.85 5.25
CA ASP A 72 20.53 2.08 6.66
C ASP A 72 20.25 3.54 7.09
N ALA A 73 20.06 4.47 6.15
CA ALA A 73 19.64 5.84 6.45
C ALA A 73 18.16 5.93 6.86
N TYR A 74 17.36 4.90 6.56
CA TYR A 74 15.90 4.89 6.72
C TYR A 74 15.40 3.79 7.66
N ALA A 75 16.32 3.01 8.23
CA ALA A 75 16.03 1.86 9.08
C ALA A 75 16.95 1.86 10.29
N ASP A 76 16.38 1.68 11.48
CA ASP A 76 17.17 1.37 12.67
C ASP A 76 17.71 -0.06 12.58
N GLN A 77 18.86 -0.32 13.21
CA GLN A 77 19.51 -1.65 13.19
C GLN A 77 18.55 -2.79 13.60
N GLU A 78 17.65 -2.51 14.55
CA GLU A 78 16.66 -3.46 15.05
C GLU A 78 15.59 -3.85 14.01
N SER A 79 15.32 -2.96 13.05
CA SER A 79 14.28 -3.14 12.01
C SER A 79 14.83 -3.68 10.69
N LEU A 80 16.16 -3.67 10.49
CA LEU A 80 16.79 -4.08 9.23
C LEU A 80 16.42 -5.51 8.81
N GLN A 81 16.23 -6.42 9.76
CA GLN A 81 15.89 -7.83 9.49
C GLN A 81 14.39 -8.12 9.59
N SER A 82 13.55 -7.10 9.76
CA SER A 82 12.09 -7.15 9.82
C SER A 82 11.49 -6.04 8.96
N ARG A 83 12.05 -5.85 7.76
CA ARG A 83 11.66 -4.81 6.80
C ARG A 83 11.03 -5.38 5.52
N LEU A 84 10.03 -4.68 5.03
CA LEU A 84 9.44 -4.86 3.71
C LEU A 84 9.59 -3.55 2.92
N VAL A 85 10.25 -3.61 1.77
CA VAL A 85 10.60 -2.44 0.96
C VAL A 85 9.72 -2.39 -0.28
N PHE A 86 9.12 -1.21 -0.52
CA PHE A 86 8.34 -0.91 -1.70
C PHE A 86 9.02 0.22 -2.48
N ILE A 87 9.16 0.05 -3.78
CA ILE A 87 9.74 1.05 -4.67
C ILE A 87 8.63 1.46 -5.62
N ASN A 88 8.30 2.75 -5.71
CA ASN A 88 7.26 3.26 -6.60
C ASN A 88 5.93 2.48 -6.51
N GLY A 89 5.61 1.96 -5.31
CA GLY A 89 4.39 1.19 -5.05
C GLY A 89 4.43 -0.30 -5.39
N ILE A 90 5.61 -0.91 -5.61
CA ILE A 90 5.77 -2.36 -5.82
C ILE A 90 6.77 -2.92 -4.82
N CYS A 91 6.46 -4.06 -4.20
CA CYS A 91 7.37 -4.76 -3.30
C CYS A 91 8.69 -5.17 -3.98
N SER A 92 9.82 -4.92 -3.31
CA SER A 92 11.14 -5.42 -3.68
C SER A 92 11.58 -6.50 -2.71
N ARG A 93 11.50 -7.77 -3.14
CA ARG A 93 11.93 -8.91 -2.33
C ARG A 93 13.43 -8.90 -2.04
N GLU A 94 14.24 -8.44 -3.00
CA GLU A 94 15.70 -8.35 -2.86
C GLU A 94 16.11 -7.38 -1.75
N LEU A 95 15.42 -6.25 -1.64
CA LEU A 95 15.71 -5.24 -0.63
C LEU A 95 14.98 -5.48 0.69
N SER A 96 14.12 -6.50 0.78
CA SER A 96 13.37 -6.84 1.98
C SER A 96 14.08 -7.93 2.80
N SER A 97 13.89 -7.91 4.12
CA SER A 97 14.35 -9.00 4.99
C SER A 97 13.38 -9.17 6.14
N LEU A 98 12.94 -10.40 6.37
CA LEU A 98 11.93 -10.75 7.38
C LEU A 98 12.46 -11.82 8.36
N GLN A 99 13.77 -11.99 8.44
CA GLN A 99 14.45 -13.04 9.21
C GLN A 99 14.31 -12.87 10.73
N ALA A 100 14.09 -11.64 11.22
CA ALA A 100 13.92 -11.35 12.64
C ALA A 100 12.47 -11.54 13.14
N LEU A 101 11.53 -11.91 12.26
CA LEU A 101 10.14 -12.09 12.67
C LEU A 101 9.95 -13.43 13.40
N PRO A 102 9.17 -13.47 14.50
CA PRO A 102 8.81 -14.71 15.18
C PRO A 102 8.06 -15.68 14.26
N ALA A 103 8.17 -16.97 14.55
CA ALA A 103 7.42 -18.00 13.83
C ALA A 103 5.90 -17.74 13.93
N GLY A 104 5.20 -17.89 12.80
CA GLY A 104 3.76 -17.67 12.70
C GLY A 104 3.35 -16.23 12.40
N VAL A 105 4.23 -15.24 12.58
CA VAL A 105 3.99 -13.87 12.12
C VAL A 105 4.08 -13.85 10.59
N VAL A 106 3.05 -13.32 9.94
CA VAL A 106 3.03 -13.16 8.48
C VAL A 106 3.27 -11.69 8.18
N VAL A 107 4.30 -11.41 7.39
CA VAL A 107 4.53 -10.10 6.76
C VAL A 107 4.87 -10.37 5.30
N THR A 108 4.07 -9.84 4.38
CA THR A 108 4.28 -10.05 2.94
C THR A 108 3.60 -8.93 2.14
N ASP A 109 3.85 -8.90 0.84
CA ASP A 109 3.16 -8.00 -0.08
C ASP A 109 1.74 -8.46 -0.37
N LEU A 110 0.85 -7.52 -0.72
CA LEU A 110 -0.56 -7.81 -0.98
C LEU A 110 -0.73 -8.75 -2.17
N ALA A 111 0.07 -8.57 -3.23
CA ALA A 111 0.02 -9.44 -4.39
C ALA A 111 0.24 -10.92 -4.01
N THR A 112 1.23 -11.19 -3.16
CA THR A 112 1.51 -12.52 -2.62
C THR A 112 0.39 -13.00 -1.69
N ALA A 113 -0.07 -12.15 -0.77
CA ALA A 113 -1.11 -12.51 0.19
C ALA A 113 -2.47 -12.84 -0.47
N LEU A 114 -2.80 -12.17 -1.57
CA LEU A 114 -4.01 -12.41 -2.37
C LEU A 114 -4.04 -13.78 -3.05
N GLN A 115 -2.89 -14.42 -3.22
CA GLN A 115 -2.77 -15.77 -3.80
C GLN A 115 -2.60 -16.85 -2.72
N GLY A 116 -2.51 -16.46 -1.45
CA GLY A 116 -2.27 -17.34 -0.31
C GLY A 116 -3.54 -17.69 0.48
N GLU A 117 -3.31 -18.27 1.66
CA GLU A 117 -4.38 -18.71 2.58
C GLU A 117 -5.25 -17.56 3.13
N HIS A 118 -4.73 -16.32 3.12
CA HIS A 118 -5.42 -15.14 3.65
C HIS A 118 -6.24 -14.37 2.60
N ALA A 119 -6.33 -14.87 1.37
CA ALA A 119 -7.04 -14.21 0.27
C ALA A 119 -8.52 -13.90 0.60
N HIS A 120 -9.20 -14.79 1.33
CA HIS A 120 -10.58 -14.57 1.75
C HIS A 120 -10.70 -13.40 2.73
N THR A 121 -9.87 -13.38 3.77
CA THR A 121 -9.82 -12.29 4.75
C THR A 121 -9.48 -10.95 4.09
N LEU A 122 -8.53 -10.97 3.15
CA LEU A 122 -8.18 -9.78 2.37
C LEU A 122 -9.36 -9.27 1.54
N ARG A 123 -10.11 -10.17 0.90
CA ARG A 123 -11.34 -9.78 0.20
C ARG A 123 -12.32 -9.09 1.13
N GLU A 124 -12.56 -9.64 2.32
CA GLU A 124 -13.46 -8.99 3.28
C GLU A 124 -12.93 -7.61 3.67
N LYS A 125 -11.63 -7.45 3.87
CA LYS A 125 -11.03 -6.16 4.27
C LYS A 125 -10.95 -5.13 3.15
N LEU A 126 -10.73 -5.55 1.90
CA LEU A 126 -10.59 -4.68 0.74
C LEU A 126 -11.91 -4.38 0.06
N ALA A 127 -12.86 -5.31 0.08
CA ALA A 127 -14.20 -5.13 -0.48
C ALA A 127 -15.20 -4.54 0.53
N LEU A 128 -14.77 -4.27 1.78
CA LEU A 128 -15.54 -3.47 2.72
C LEU A 128 -15.78 -2.09 2.09
N LYS A 129 -17.04 -1.85 1.70
CA LYS A 129 -17.51 -0.51 1.36
C LYS A 129 -17.36 0.32 2.62
N VAL A 130 -16.43 1.27 2.63
CA VAL A 130 -16.38 2.25 3.71
C VAL A 130 -17.67 3.06 3.60
N ASP A 131 -18.50 3.01 4.63
CA ASP A 131 -19.83 3.60 4.66
C ASP A 131 -19.78 5.10 4.38
N GLY A 132 -20.08 5.48 3.14
CA GLY A 132 -20.53 6.83 2.73
C GLY A 132 -19.59 8.02 2.94
N ASN A 133 -18.43 7.84 3.60
CA ASN A 133 -17.55 8.92 4.06
C ASN A 133 -16.16 8.87 3.42
N GLU A 134 -15.99 8.12 2.31
CA GLU A 134 -14.74 8.18 1.54
C GLU A 134 -14.64 9.53 0.82
N ASP A 135 -13.54 10.24 1.08
CA ASP A 135 -13.14 11.37 0.26
C ASP A 135 -12.46 10.91 -1.05
N GLY A 136 -12.22 11.87 -1.94
CA GLY A 136 -11.59 11.60 -3.23
C GLY A 136 -10.22 10.91 -3.15
N PHE A 137 -9.41 11.16 -2.12
CA PHE A 137 -8.11 10.47 -1.99
C PHE A 137 -8.28 9.00 -1.66
N GLN A 138 -9.27 8.64 -0.85
CA GLN A 138 -9.56 7.24 -0.51
C GLN A 138 -10.05 6.46 -1.74
N SER A 139 -10.96 7.07 -2.51
CA SER A 139 -11.43 6.49 -3.78
C SER A 139 -10.27 6.37 -4.80
N LEU A 140 -9.42 7.39 -4.92
CA LEU A 140 -8.25 7.36 -5.81
C LEU A 140 -7.23 6.28 -5.39
N ASN A 141 -6.91 6.19 -4.10
CA ASN A 141 -5.97 5.19 -3.58
C ASN A 141 -6.49 3.76 -3.83
N THR A 142 -7.80 3.54 -3.66
CA THR A 142 -8.42 2.24 -3.93
C THR A 142 -8.43 1.93 -5.44
N ALA A 143 -8.74 2.92 -6.28
CA ALA A 143 -8.70 2.78 -7.74
C ALA A 143 -7.27 2.47 -8.25
N PHE A 144 -6.24 3.07 -7.67
CA PHE A 144 -4.84 2.84 -8.08
C PHE A 144 -4.09 1.87 -7.17
N LEU A 145 -4.79 1.11 -6.33
CA LEU A 145 -4.20 0.12 -5.43
C LEU A 145 -3.39 -0.91 -6.23
N ARG A 146 -2.07 -0.81 -6.25
CA ARG A 146 -1.25 -1.78 -6.98
C ARG A 146 -0.76 -2.91 -6.09
N ASP A 147 -0.24 -2.55 -4.93
CA ASP A 147 0.38 -3.44 -3.97
C ASP A 147 0.39 -2.74 -2.60
N GLY A 148 0.96 -3.40 -1.61
CA GLY A 148 1.13 -2.87 -0.27
C GLY A 148 1.49 -3.99 0.69
N ALA A 149 1.29 -3.79 1.98
CA ALA A 149 1.72 -4.75 2.99
C ALA A 149 0.52 -5.47 3.61
N PHE A 150 0.65 -6.78 3.79
CA PHE A 150 -0.22 -7.59 4.62
C PHE A 150 0.56 -8.10 5.83
N LEU A 151 0.03 -7.83 7.02
CA LEU A 151 0.60 -8.24 8.28
C LEU A 151 -0.46 -9.03 9.08
N LEU A 152 -0.09 -10.20 9.59
CA LEU A 152 -0.87 -10.96 10.55
C LEU A 152 0.00 -11.27 11.77
N ILE A 153 -0.42 -10.78 12.94
CA ILE A 153 0.21 -11.07 14.23
C ILE A 153 -0.70 -12.04 15.00
N PRO A 154 -0.29 -13.31 15.17
CA PRO A 154 -1.15 -14.32 15.78
C PRO A 154 -1.45 -14.05 17.26
N GLN A 155 -2.49 -14.73 17.76
CA GLN A 155 -2.95 -14.57 19.13
C GLN A 155 -1.82 -14.79 20.14
N GLY A 156 -1.66 -13.83 21.06
CA GLY A 156 -0.66 -13.91 22.13
C GLY A 156 0.79 -13.72 21.69
N VAL A 157 1.06 -13.55 20.39
CA VAL A 157 2.42 -13.33 19.89
C VAL A 157 2.83 -11.88 20.11
N LYS A 158 4.02 -11.69 20.68
CA LYS A 158 4.68 -10.39 20.83
C LYS A 158 5.89 -10.32 19.90
N VAL A 159 5.89 -9.36 18.99
CA VAL A 159 7.02 -9.07 18.10
C VAL A 159 7.88 -8.01 18.78
N GLU A 160 9.05 -8.42 19.27
CA GLU A 160 9.97 -7.53 19.99
C GLU A 160 10.68 -6.54 19.06
N THR A 161 11.00 -6.97 17.83
CA THR A 161 11.63 -6.10 16.82
C THR A 161 10.57 -5.26 16.07
N PRO A 162 10.85 -3.98 15.79
CA PRO A 162 9.97 -3.19 14.95
C PRO A 162 9.87 -3.76 13.53
N ILE A 163 8.65 -3.81 13.00
CA ILE A 163 8.39 -4.16 11.61
C ILE A 163 8.42 -2.86 10.80
N LEU A 164 9.34 -2.76 9.83
CA LEU A 164 9.50 -1.57 8.99
C LEU A 164 8.85 -1.79 7.62
N LEU A 165 7.93 -0.91 7.24
CA LEU A 165 7.46 -0.76 5.87
C LEU A 165 8.12 0.49 5.27
N LEU A 166 9.02 0.28 4.31
CA LEU A 166 9.76 1.36 3.68
C LEU A 166 9.21 1.61 2.27
N PHE A 167 8.57 2.76 2.06
CA PHE A 167 8.02 3.19 0.78
C PHE A 167 8.93 4.25 0.14
N LEU A 168 9.65 3.84 -0.90
CA LEU A 168 10.58 4.68 -1.65
C LEU A 168 9.95 5.15 -2.96
N THR A 169 9.96 6.46 -3.23
CA THR A 169 9.52 7.04 -4.50
C THR A 169 10.72 7.59 -5.27
N THR A 170 11.25 6.81 -6.21
CA THR A 170 12.52 7.15 -6.89
C THR A 170 12.34 7.88 -8.22
N LYS A 171 11.08 8.08 -8.64
CA LYS A 171 10.73 8.73 -9.92
C LYS A 171 9.78 9.88 -9.66
N SER A 172 10.07 11.03 -10.26
CA SER A 172 9.14 12.17 -10.29
C SER A 172 7.82 11.79 -10.94
N GLU A 173 6.74 12.48 -10.59
CA GLU A 173 5.43 12.31 -11.24
C GLU A 173 4.86 10.88 -11.17
N THR A 174 5.33 10.07 -10.20
CA THR A 174 4.85 8.70 -9.99
C THR A 174 3.71 8.67 -8.98
N LEU A 175 2.63 7.98 -9.33
CA LEU A 175 1.53 7.67 -8.43
C LEU A 175 1.82 6.32 -7.76
N SER A 176 2.02 6.34 -6.45
CA SER A 176 2.08 5.15 -5.60
C SER A 176 0.87 5.19 -4.66
N SER A 177 0.05 4.14 -4.68
CA SER A 177 -1.13 3.99 -3.82
C SER A 177 -1.01 2.71 -3.02
N PRO A 178 -0.13 2.66 -2.00
CA PRO A 178 0.01 1.48 -1.16
C PRO A 178 -1.23 1.30 -0.29
N ARG A 179 -1.53 0.06 0.06
CA ARG A 179 -2.50 -0.29 1.11
C ARG A 179 -1.83 -1.18 2.14
N VAL A 180 -1.89 -0.78 3.40
CA VAL A 180 -1.39 -1.59 4.52
C VAL A 180 -2.58 -2.20 5.24
N ILE A 181 -2.57 -3.52 5.39
CA ILE A 181 -3.58 -4.28 6.12
C ILE A 181 -2.88 -5.01 7.26
N VAL A 182 -3.26 -4.65 8.49
CA VAL A 182 -2.75 -5.26 9.70
C VAL A 182 -3.88 -6.02 10.40
N ILE A 183 -3.65 -7.31 10.65
CA ILE A 183 -4.51 -8.17 11.45
C ILE A 183 -3.75 -8.48 12.73
N ALA A 184 -4.08 -7.79 13.81
CA ALA A 184 -3.58 -8.09 15.14
C ALA A 184 -4.62 -8.94 15.88
N GLU A 185 -4.31 -10.21 16.13
CA GLU A 185 -5.21 -11.10 16.88
C GLU A 185 -5.17 -10.78 18.39
N ARG A 186 -6.07 -11.42 19.15
CA ARG A 186 -6.22 -11.14 20.58
C ARG A 186 -4.89 -11.28 21.33
N GLU A 187 -4.61 -10.36 22.25
CA GLU A 187 -3.39 -10.39 23.10
C GLU A 187 -2.07 -10.37 22.31
N SER A 188 -2.09 -10.04 21.01
CA SER A 188 -0.88 -9.82 20.22
C SER A 188 -0.32 -8.40 20.43
N ALA A 189 0.97 -8.23 20.14
CA ALA A 189 1.62 -6.92 20.16
C ALA A 189 2.75 -6.85 19.13
N ALA A 190 2.87 -5.72 18.44
CA ALA A 190 3.97 -5.42 17.53
C ALA A 190 4.14 -3.91 17.40
N THR A 191 5.34 -3.47 17.02
CA THR A 191 5.60 -2.08 16.59
C THR A 191 5.69 -2.06 15.07
N LEU A 192 4.87 -1.21 14.43
CA LEU A 192 4.91 -0.98 12.99
C LEU A 192 5.45 0.42 12.72
N ILE A 193 6.44 0.53 11.84
CA ILE A 193 7.01 1.79 11.36
C ILE A 193 6.74 1.89 9.87
N GLU A 194 6.10 2.99 9.45
CA GLU A 194 5.97 3.33 8.04
C GLU A 194 6.88 4.51 7.71
N THR A 195 7.87 4.28 6.85
CA THR A 195 8.79 5.31 6.39
C THR A 195 8.51 5.61 4.92
N TYR A 196 8.23 6.88 4.60
CA TYR A 196 8.05 7.36 3.24
C TYR A 196 9.23 8.26 2.87
N ALA A 197 9.96 7.90 1.82
CA ALA A 197 11.12 8.67 1.33
C ALA A 197 11.09 8.80 -0.19
N ALA A 198 11.75 9.83 -0.71
CA ALA A 198 11.85 10.15 -2.14
C ALA A 198 13.28 10.56 -2.51
#